data_AF-W6KSI5-F1
#
_entry.id   AF-W6KSI5-F1
#
_cell.length_a   1.000
_cell.length_b   1.000
_cell.length_c   1.000
_cell.angle_alpha   90.00
_cell.angle_beta   90.00
_cell.angle_gamma   90.00
#
_symmetry.space_group_name_H-M   'P 1'
#
loop_
_entity.id
_entity.type
_entity.pdbx_description
1 polymer ?
#
loop_
_entity_poly.entity_id
_entity_poly.type
_entity_poly.pdbx_seq_one_letter_code
_entity_poly.pdbx_strand_id
1 'polypeptide(L)'
;MGTTTLGSFSAINAAGRHFVWLIPKFSSLKIDSNYNSSYATSFQGVKFHLHITIESPGYVGVYVRFKKRPIPKYSYYFENSKKECMRQHTAHTIDPNIKRCGHWNVCNRADMIEFLGDNDVLMIHYILDDDVIISKQISDKKIVSVTWTIPRMYEQKLNPFSSTGFVVGNTVVVARLDIKRKSSGLIANIIPDDIQSFVIFLFSQGDSVPPHSIELIDSSGKVYAQERMKPSGTPQTLIVKKSVVDENLDLDGALRTRITFYLINPLEVFNFHTPVNMPMAGGNPKTDTARKTGFFGSKGSYTRMEDH
;
A
#
# COMPACT_ATOMS: atom_id res chain seq x y z
N MET A 1 -8.54 -23.67 -21.61
CA MET A 1 -7.43 -23.07 -22.39
C MET A 1 -6.11 -23.45 -21.73
N GLY A 2 -5.11 -23.89 -22.49
CA GLY A 2 -3.82 -24.30 -21.93
C GLY A 2 -3.05 -23.13 -21.34
N THR A 3 -2.43 -23.30 -20.18
CA THR A 3 -1.57 -22.29 -19.55
C THR A 3 -0.13 -22.43 -20.08
N THR A 4 0.41 -21.36 -20.64
CA THR A 4 1.79 -21.34 -21.14
C THR A 4 2.74 -20.80 -20.06
N THR A 5 3.83 -21.52 -19.77
CA THR A 5 4.90 -20.98 -18.93
C THR A 5 5.75 -20.04 -19.78
N LEU A 6 5.98 -18.82 -19.30
CA LEU A 6 6.62 -17.75 -20.06
C LEU A 6 7.80 -17.16 -19.28
N GLY A 7 8.90 -16.90 -19.97
CA GLY A 7 10.02 -16.15 -19.40
C GLY A 7 10.78 -16.89 -18.30
N SER A 8 11.45 -16.13 -17.43
CA SER A 8 12.20 -16.66 -16.28
C SER A 8 11.78 -16.00 -14.98
N PHE A 9 11.58 -16.79 -13.92
CA PHE A 9 11.20 -16.31 -12.61
C PHE A 9 12.12 -16.87 -11.53
N SER A 10 12.80 -15.96 -10.81
CA SER A 10 13.83 -16.33 -9.86
C SER A 10 13.91 -15.32 -8.71
N ALA A 11 14.42 -15.77 -7.57
CA ALA A 11 14.76 -14.89 -6.46
C ALA A 11 16.02 -14.08 -6.80
N ILE A 12 16.04 -12.80 -6.43
CA ILE A 12 17.21 -11.94 -6.61
C ILE A 12 17.96 -11.65 -5.31
N ASN A 13 17.45 -12.16 -4.18
CA ASN A 13 18.11 -12.09 -2.89
C ASN A 13 18.17 -13.46 -2.21
N ALA A 14 19.19 -13.66 -1.38
CA ALA A 14 19.36 -14.89 -0.60
C ALA A 14 18.23 -15.12 0.41
N ALA A 15 17.55 -14.04 0.83
CA ALA A 15 16.42 -14.10 1.74
C ALA A 15 15.17 -14.78 1.16
N GLY A 16 15.09 -14.96 -0.16
CA GLY A 16 13.92 -15.58 -0.81
C GLY A 16 12.64 -14.75 -0.66
N ARG A 17 12.78 -13.42 -0.66
CA ARG A 17 11.68 -12.45 -0.47
C ARG A 17 11.46 -11.56 -1.67
N HIS A 18 12.46 -11.37 -2.52
CA HIS A 18 12.35 -10.56 -3.73
C HIS A 18 12.61 -11.44 -4.95
N PHE A 19 11.65 -11.45 -5.85
CA PHE A 19 11.67 -12.24 -7.08
C PHE A 19 11.46 -11.33 -8.29
N VAL A 20 12.04 -11.72 -9.42
CA VAL A 20 11.85 -11.02 -10.69
C VAL A 20 11.36 -12.01 -11.73
N TRP A 21 10.23 -11.67 -12.36
CA TRP A 21 9.72 -12.37 -13.53
C TRP A 21 10.06 -11.56 -14.78
N LEU A 22 10.97 -12.09 -15.58
CA LEU A 22 11.38 -11.54 -16.87
C LEU A 22 10.51 -12.11 -17.98
N ILE A 23 9.73 -11.27 -18.64
CA ILE A 23 8.86 -11.62 -19.76
C ILE A 23 9.40 -10.97 -21.04
N PRO A 24 10.06 -11.73 -21.92
CA PRO A 24 10.51 -11.21 -23.21
C PRO A 24 9.36 -11.13 -24.21
N LYS A 25 9.47 -10.18 -25.14
CA LYS A 25 8.53 -9.98 -26.25
C LYS A 25 7.09 -9.78 -25.77
N PHE A 26 6.89 -8.95 -24.74
CA PHE A 26 5.56 -8.73 -24.14
C PHE A 26 4.53 -8.25 -25.18
N SER A 27 4.95 -7.42 -26.14
CA SER A 27 4.10 -6.93 -27.24
C SER A 27 3.56 -8.03 -28.15
N SER A 28 4.11 -9.25 -28.10
CA SER A 28 3.65 -10.40 -28.87
C SER A 28 2.57 -11.23 -28.16
N LEU A 29 2.31 -10.96 -26.88
CA LEU A 29 1.32 -11.69 -26.11
C LEU A 29 -0.09 -11.39 -26.60
N LYS A 30 -0.92 -12.44 -26.70
CA LYS A 30 -2.25 -12.39 -27.31
C LYS A 30 -3.26 -11.80 -26.33
N ILE A 31 -4.25 -11.08 -26.86
CA ILE A 31 -5.45 -10.74 -26.09
C ILE A 31 -6.25 -12.02 -25.83
N ASP A 32 -7.01 -12.02 -24.73
CA ASP A 32 -7.78 -13.13 -24.17
C ASP A 32 -6.91 -14.36 -23.88
N SER A 33 -5.75 -14.13 -23.26
CA SER A 33 -4.80 -15.18 -22.92
C SER A 33 -4.21 -15.05 -21.52
N ASN A 34 -3.66 -16.16 -21.03
CA ASN A 34 -3.12 -16.30 -19.68
C ASN A 34 -1.72 -16.92 -19.76
N TYR A 35 -0.76 -16.31 -19.07
CA TYR A 35 0.61 -16.82 -18.99
C TYR A 35 1.04 -16.97 -17.53
N ASN A 36 1.81 -17.99 -17.24
CA ASN A 36 2.33 -18.26 -15.90
C ASN A 36 3.85 -18.12 -15.87
N SER A 37 4.37 -17.69 -14.73
CA SER A 37 5.79 -17.86 -14.42
C SER A 37 6.10 -19.33 -14.12
N SER A 38 7.37 -19.69 -14.12
CA SER A 38 7.82 -20.92 -13.44
C SER A 38 7.51 -20.84 -11.95
N TYR A 39 7.51 -21.98 -11.25
CA TYR A 39 7.40 -21.97 -9.80
C TYR A 39 8.71 -21.49 -9.16
N ALA A 40 8.58 -20.68 -8.11
CA ALA A 40 9.65 -20.36 -7.17
C ALA A 40 9.26 -20.82 -5.75
N THR A 41 10.23 -20.79 -4.82
CA THR A 41 10.02 -21.13 -3.42
C THR A 41 10.27 -19.88 -2.56
N SER A 42 9.32 -19.53 -1.70
CA SER A 42 9.44 -18.37 -0.79
C SER A 42 10.35 -18.66 0.40
N PHE A 43 10.68 -17.62 1.16
CA PHE A 43 11.37 -17.71 2.47
C PHE A 43 10.69 -18.65 3.48
N GLN A 44 9.41 -18.98 3.30
CA GLN A 44 8.67 -19.91 4.15
C GLN A 44 8.73 -21.37 3.63
N GLY A 45 9.53 -21.65 2.60
CA GLY A 45 9.59 -22.97 1.96
C GLY A 45 8.35 -23.31 1.12
N VAL A 46 7.49 -22.33 0.83
CA VAL A 46 6.24 -22.56 0.08
C VAL A 46 6.45 -22.23 -1.40
N LYS A 47 6.04 -23.17 -2.28
CA LYS A 47 6.07 -22.94 -3.72
C LYS A 47 4.94 -22.00 -4.17
N PHE A 48 5.25 -21.10 -5.08
CA PHE A 48 4.28 -20.19 -5.69
C PHE A 48 4.68 -19.84 -7.14
N HIS A 49 3.75 -19.28 -7.89
CA HIS A 49 4.03 -18.69 -9.21
C HIS A 49 3.17 -17.45 -9.40
N LEU A 50 3.61 -16.60 -10.33
CA LEU A 50 2.85 -15.48 -10.84
C LEU A 50 2.11 -15.88 -12.10
N HIS A 51 1.05 -15.14 -12.38
CA HIS A 51 0.18 -15.31 -13.53
C HIS A 51 -0.16 -13.92 -14.05
N ILE A 52 -0.14 -13.76 -15.37
CA ILE A 52 -0.61 -12.55 -16.05
C ILE A 52 -1.76 -12.89 -16.99
N THR A 53 -2.82 -12.08 -16.95
CA THR A 53 -3.91 -12.10 -17.94
C THR A 53 -3.78 -10.90 -18.86
N ILE A 54 -4.16 -11.07 -20.12
CA ILE A 54 -4.38 -9.97 -21.04
C ILE A 54 -5.81 -10.15 -21.57
N GLU A 55 -6.77 -9.46 -20.98
CA GLU A 55 -8.19 -9.59 -21.29
C GLU A 55 -8.63 -8.48 -22.25
N SER A 56 -9.63 -8.73 -23.10
CA SER A 56 -10.22 -7.70 -23.96
C SER A 56 -10.80 -6.52 -23.14
N PRO A 57 -10.53 -5.25 -23.54
CA PRO A 57 -9.88 -4.77 -24.76
C PRO A 57 -8.36 -4.55 -24.63
N GLY A 58 -7.72 -5.10 -23.60
CA GLY A 58 -6.28 -4.99 -23.33
C GLY A 58 -5.95 -4.82 -21.85
N TYR A 59 -6.82 -5.23 -20.93
CA TYR A 59 -6.58 -5.13 -19.50
C TYR A 59 -5.53 -6.16 -19.07
N VAL A 60 -4.47 -5.67 -18.44
CA VAL A 60 -3.41 -6.52 -17.91
C VAL A 60 -3.70 -6.82 -16.44
N GLY A 61 -3.99 -8.08 -16.14
CA GLY A 61 -4.18 -8.55 -14.78
C GLY A 61 -2.94 -9.27 -14.26
N VAL A 62 -2.57 -9.06 -13.00
CA VAL A 62 -1.43 -9.75 -12.34
C VAL A 62 -1.93 -10.46 -11.10
N TYR A 63 -1.65 -11.76 -11.02
CA TYR A 63 -2.09 -12.63 -9.94
C TYR A 63 -0.96 -13.47 -9.40
N VAL A 64 -1.08 -13.87 -8.15
CA VAL A 64 -0.19 -14.82 -7.48
C VAL A 64 -0.99 -16.03 -7.00
N ARG A 65 -0.36 -17.20 -7.06
CA ARG A 65 -0.90 -18.45 -6.51
C ARG A 65 0.15 -19.17 -5.69
N PHE A 66 -0.10 -19.27 -4.38
CA PHE A 66 0.69 -20.10 -3.47
C PHE A 66 0.13 -21.53 -3.41
N LYS A 67 1.02 -22.51 -3.25
CA LYS A 67 0.63 -23.91 -3.02
C LYS A 67 0.06 -24.14 -1.62
N LYS A 68 0.46 -23.32 -0.65
CA LYS A 68 -0.03 -23.36 0.73
C LYS A 68 -0.59 -21.99 1.11
N ARG A 69 -1.71 -22.00 1.84
CA ARG A 69 -2.36 -20.81 2.39
C ARG A 69 -1.88 -20.51 3.82
N PRO A 70 -2.04 -19.28 4.32
CA PRO A 70 -2.51 -18.08 3.60
C PRO A 70 -1.47 -17.57 2.59
N ILE A 71 -1.90 -16.76 1.61
CA ILE A 71 -0.98 -16.02 0.76
C ILE A 71 -0.35 -14.91 1.63
N PRO A 72 0.99 -14.83 1.76
CA PRO A 72 1.61 -13.76 2.54
C PRO A 72 1.35 -12.39 1.91
N LYS A 73 1.44 -11.32 2.70
CA LYS A 73 1.39 -9.96 2.17
C LYS A 73 2.52 -9.73 1.15
N TYR A 74 2.23 -8.96 0.11
CA TYR A 74 3.16 -8.71 -0.97
C TYR A 74 2.94 -7.36 -1.63
N SER A 75 4.01 -6.86 -2.23
CA SER A 75 4.00 -5.76 -3.19
C SER A 75 4.60 -6.20 -4.51
N TYR A 76 4.22 -5.52 -5.59
CA TYR A 76 4.90 -5.67 -6.87
C TYR A 76 4.90 -4.37 -7.67
N TYR A 77 5.82 -4.27 -8.61
CA TYR A 77 5.91 -3.18 -9.57
C TYR A 77 6.50 -3.69 -10.89
N PHE A 78 6.33 -2.88 -11.93
CA PHE A 78 6.90 -3.15 -13.25
C PHE A 78 8.15 -2.31 -13.46
N GLU A 79 9.17 -2.93 -14.04
CA GLU A 79 10.42 -2.29 -14.44
C GLU A 79 10.68 -2.58 -15.92
N ASN A 80 11.17 -1.59 -16.67
CA ASN A 80 11.63 -1.79 -18.04
C ASN A 80 13.16 -1.91 -18.09
N SER A 81 13.69 -2.23 -19.27
CA SER A 81 15.14 -2.34 -19.51
C SER A 81 15.96 -1.09 -19.17
N LYS A 82 15.34 0.09 -19.07
CA LYS A 82 15.97 1.35 -18.68
C LYS A 82 15.94 1.58 -17.15
N LYS A 83 15.47 0.61 -16.37
CA LYS A 83 15.25 0.69 -14.91
C LYS A 83 14.23 1.75 -14.49
N GLU A 84 13.37 2.14 -15.42
CA GLU A 84 12.20 2.96 -15.13
C GLU A 84 11.13 2.09 -14.51
N CYS A 85 10.32 2.65 -13.60
CA CYS A 85 9.33 1.89 -12.86
C CYS A 85 7.92 2.43 -13.09
N MET A 86 6.94 1.53 -13.19
CA MET A 86 5.53 1.90 -13.27
C MET A 86 4.67 0.99 -12.39
N ARG A 87 3.48 1.50 -12.03
CA ARG A 87 2.36 0.75 -11.43
C ARG A 87 2.77 -0.14 -10.25
N GLN A 88 3.17 0.51 -9.15
CA GLN A 88 3.38 -0.19 -7.89
C GLN A 88 2.05 -0.49 -7.20
N HIS A 89 1.89 -1.74 -6.74
CA HIS A 89 0.74 -2.21 -5.98
C HIS A 89 1.18 -2.94 -4.72
N THR A 90 0.37 -2.81 -3.67
CA THR A 90 0.56 -3.50 -2.38
C THR A 90 -0.75 -4.19 -2.00
N ALA A 91 -0.69 -5.50 -1.80
CA ALA A 91 -1.82 -6.29 -1.33
C ALA A 91 -2.01 -6.05 0.17
N HIS A 92 -3.10 -5.39 0.54
CA HIS A 92 -3.36 -5.00 1.94
C HIS A 92 -4.43 -5.88 2.60
N THR A 93 -5.39 -6.42 1.84
CA THR A 93 -6.42 -7.34 2.37
C THR A 93 -6.44 -8.61 1.54
N ILE A 94 -6.01 -9.72 2.12
CA ILE A 94 -5.99 -11.04 1.50
C ILE A 94 -6.80 -11.97 2.40
N ASP A 95 -7.93 -12.48 1.92
CA ASP A 95 -8.68 -13.49 2.65
C ASP A 95 -7.80 -14.76 2.80
N PRO A 96 -7.64 -15.30 4.02
CA PRO A 96 -6.74 -16.42 4.26
C PRO A 96 -7.11 -17.70 3.49
N ASN A 97 -8.33 -17.80 2.98
CA ASN A 97 -8.87 -18.96 2.28
C ASN A 97 -8.77 -18.87 0.76
N ILE A 98 -8.28 -17.77 0.17
CA ILE A 98 -8.22 -17.66 -1.29
C ILE A 98 -7.05 -18.48 -1.86
N LYS A 99 -7.24 -19.02 -3.06
CA LYS A 99 -6.19 -19.76 -3.80
C LYS A 99 -5.32 -18.84 -4.64
N ARG A 100 -5.89 -17.72 -5.06
CA ARG A 100 -5.33 -16.77 -6.00
C ARG A 100 -5.72 -15.37 -5.55
N CYS A 101 -4.77 -14.45 -5.58
CA CYS A 101 -4.97 -13.05 -5.27
C CYS A 101 -4.27 -12.22 -6.34
N GLY A 102 -4.75 -11.02 -6.63
CA GLY A 102 -4.18 -10.19 -7.68
C GLY A 102 -5.02 -8.95 -7.97
N HIS A 103 -4.61 -8.23 -9.00
CA HIS A 103 -5.34 -7.08 -9.52
C HIS A 103 -5.66 -7.36 -10.99
N TRP A 104 -6.94 -7.27 -11.35
CA TRP A 104 -7.44 -7.67 -12.66
C TRP A 104 -7.14 -6.65 -13.77
N ASN A 105 -6.95 -5.38 -13.43
CA ASN A 105 -6.66 -4.30 -14.37
C ASN A 105 -5.60 -3.35 -13.79
N VAL A 106 -4.34 -3.76 -13.90
CA VAL A 106 -3.19 -3.00 -13.41
C VAL A 106 -2.82 -1.87 -14.37
N CYS A 107 -2.92 -2.15 -15.67
CA CYS A 107 -2.70 -1.19 -16.75
C CYS A 107 -3.36 -1.69 -18.05
N ASN A 108 -3.42 -0.82 -19.05
CA ASN A 108 -3.71 -1.27 -20.41
C ASN A 108 -2.44 -1.82 -21.08
N ARG A 109 -2.62 -2.79 -21.98
CA ARG A 109 -1.56 -3.39 -22.79
C ARG A 109 -0.83 -2.34 -23.66
N ALA A 110 -1.55 -1.35 -24.19
CA ALA A 110 -0.95 -0.28 -24.99
C ALA A 110 0.03 0.55 -24.15
N ASP A 111 -0.39 1.00 -22.97
CA ASP A 111 0.48 1.73 -22.02
C ASP A 111 1.73 0.92 -21.66
N MET A 112 1.58 -0.39 -21.47
CA MET A 112 2.70 -1.27 -21.17
C MET A 112 3.68 -1.33 -22.34
N ILE A 113 3.19 -1.53 -23.57
CA ILE A 113 4.07 -1.58 -24.75
C ILE A 113 4.83 -0.27 -24.93
N GLU A 114 4.16 0.87 -24.75
CA GLU A 114 4.81 2.19 -24.78
C GLU A 114 5.91 2.30 -23.71
N PHE A 115 5.62 1.87 -22.48
CA PHE A 115 6.59 1.88 -21.38
C PHE A 115 7.81 0.98 -21.63
N LEU A 116 7.62 -0.19 -22.25
CA LEU A 116 8.71 -1.12 -22.52
C LEU A 116 9.66 -0.63 -23.61
N GLY A 117 9.12 0.11 -24.59
CA GLY A 117 9.86 0.58 -25.76
C GLY A 117 10.48 -0.57 -26.57
N ASP A 118 11.56 -0.26 -27.29
CA ASP A 118 12.15 -1.17 -28.30
C ASP A 118 12.68 -2.49 -27.74
N ASN A 119 13.07 -2.53 -26.48
CA ASN A 119 13.61 -3.75 -25.86
C ASN A 119 12.52 -4.79 -25.56
N ASP A 120 11.25 -4.39 -25.45
CA ASP A 120 10.07 -5.25 -25.25
C ASP A 120 10.24 -6.36 -24.19
N VAL A 121 10.89 -6.02 -23.07
CA VAL A 121 11.10 -6.92 -21.93
C VAL A 121 10.47 -6.31 -20.69
N LEU A 122 9.41 -6.96 -20.20
CA LEU A 122 8.76 -6.62 -18.94
C LEU A 122 9.44 -7.36 -17.78
N MET A 123 9.87 -6.62 -16.76
CA MET A 123 10.29 -7.17 -15.48
C MET A 123 9.21 -6.91 -14.44
N ILE A 124 8.64 -7.99 -13.87
CA ILE A 124 7.73 -7.89 -12.73
C ILE A 124 8.53 -8.21 -11.47
N HIS A 125 8.79 -7.19 -10.65
CA HIS A 125 9.39 -7.36 -9.34
C HIS A 125 8.31 -7.69 -8.34
N TYR A 126 8.40 -8.84 -7.70
CA TYR A 126 7.47 -9.32 -6.69
C TYR A 126 8.17 -9.47 -5.35
N ILE A 127 7.63 -8.83 -4.32
CA ILE A 127 8.24 -8.69 -3.01
C ILE A 127 7.28 -9.23 -1.95
N LEU A 128 7.78 -10.09 -1.07
CA LEU A 128 7.06 -10.56 0.11
C LEU A 128 7.39 -9.67 1.31
N ASP A 129 6.42 -8.83 1.66
CA ASP A 129 6.56 -7.83 2.71
C ASP A 129 6.65 -8.47 4.10
N ASP A 130 7.25 -7.74 5.04
CA ASP A 130 7.46 -8.14 6.43
C ASP A 130 7.03 -7.07 7.43
N ASP A 131 6.14 -6.15 7.03
CA ASP A 131 5.55 -5.20 7.96
C ASP A 131 4.68 -5.90 9.01
N VAL A 132 4.64 -5.31 10.20
CA VAL A 132 3.98 -5.90 11.38
C VAL A 132 2.90 -4.95 11.88
N ILE A 133 1.73 -5.51 12.17
CA ILE A 133 0.63 -4.81 12.83
C ILE A 133 0.37 -5.46 14.18
N ILE A 134 0.36 -4.63 15.23
CA ILE A 134 -0.03 -5.03 16.58
C ILE A 134 -1.21 -4.16 17.00
N SER A 135 -2.35 -4.79 17.29
CA SER A 135 -3.55 -4.09 17.77
C SER A 135 -3.79 -4.41 19.25
N LYS A 136 -4.09 -3.37 20.03
CA LYS A 136 -4.41 -3.45 21.45
C LYS A 136 -5.70 -2.68 21.74
N GLN A 137 -6.73 -3.37 22.19
CA GLN A 137 -7.94 -2.76 22.69
C GLN A 137 -7.77 -2.34 24.16
N ILE A 138 -8.20 -1.12 24.48
CA ILE A 138 -8.25 -0.56 25.83
C ILE A 138 -9.72 -0.35 26.16
N SER A 139 -10.37 -1.43 26.63
CA SER A 139 -11.83 -1.51 26.76
C SER A 139 -12.42 -0.41 27.63
N ASP A 140 -11.81 -0.11 28.77
CA ASP A 140 -12.30 0.91 29.72
C ASP A 140 -12.31 2.32 29.14
N LYS A 141 -11.51 2.56 28.10
CA LYS A 141 -11.41 3.85 27.41
C LYS A 141 -12.12 3.87 26.06
N LYS A 142 -12.72 2.75 25.63
CA LYS A 142 -13.26 2.56 24.28
C LYS A 142 -12.25 2.95 23.19
N ILE A 143 -10.97 2.61 23.38
CA ILE A 143 -9.88 2.94 22.45
C ILE A 143 -9.32 1.66 21.85
N VAL A 144 -8.94 1.73 20.58
CA VAL A 144 -8.08 0.73 19.93
C VAL A 144 -6.78 1.41 19.52
N SER A 145 -5.65 0.91 20.01
CA SER A 145 -4.33 1.39 19.60
C SER A 145 -3.69 0.36 18.67
N VAL A 146 -3.29 0.81 17.49
CA VAL A 146 -2.65 -0.02 16.46
C VAL A 146 -1.24 0.50 16.23
N THR A 147 -0.26 -0.36 16.39
CA THR A 147 1.14 -0.08 16.01
C THR A 147 1.44 -0.77 14.70
N TRP A 148 1.83 0.01 13.70
CA TRP A 148 2.32 -0.46 12.41
C TRP A 148 3.84 -0.24 12.34
N THR A 149 4.58 -1.31 12.05
CA THR A 149 6.04 -1.28 11.91
C THR A 149 6.42 -1.66 10.50
N ILE A 150 7.16 -0.76 9.82
CA ILE A 150 7.77 -1.01 8.52
C ILE A 150 9.26 -1.24 8.75
N PRO A 151 9.76 -2.48 8.70
CA PRO A 151 11.18 -2.75 8.94
C PRO A 151 12.03 -2.30 7.74
N ARG A 152 13.26 -1.84 8.02
CA ARG A 152 14.23 -1.42 6.99
C ARG A 152 13.59 -0.58 5.90
N MET A 153 12.95 0.52 6.30
CA MET A 153 12.03 1.30 5.47
C MET A 153 12.59 1.59 4.07
N TYR A 154 13.86 1.98 3.97
CA TYR A 154 14.49 2.32 2.68
C TYR A 154 14.83 1.14 1.77
N GLU A 155 14.75 -0.10 2.27
CA GLU A 155 14.84 -1.31 1.45
C GLU A 155 13.47 -1.71 0.87
N GLN A 156 12.39 -1.14 1.40
CA GLN A 156 11.03 -1.39 0.93
C GLN A 156 10.69 -0.47 -0.27
N LYS A 157 9.70 -0.86 -1.06
CA LYS A 157 9.14 0.01 -2.10
C LYS A 157 8.04 0.87 -1.48
N LEU A 158 8.34 2.14 -1.21
CA LEU A 158 7.55 3.00 -0.32
C LEU A 158 6.41 3.82 -0.97
N ASN A 159 6.12 3.69 -2.27
CA ASN A 159 5.10 4.53 -2.93
C ASN A 159 4.25 3.80 -3.98
N PRO A 160 3.04 3.32 -3.62
CA PRO A 160 2.51 3.28 -2.26
C PRO A 160 2.91 2.02 -1.49
N PHE A 161 3.21 2.17 -0.20
CA PHE A 161 3.32 1.04 0.73
C PHE A 161 2.13 1.07 1.68
N SER A 162 1.49 -0.07 1.91
CA SER A 162 0.29 -0.16 2.75
C SER A 162 0.47 -1.25 3.78
N SER A 163 -0.20 -1.11 4.93
CA SER A 163 -0.23 -2.14 5.95
C SER A 163 -1.06 -3.35 5.50
N THR A 164 -0.91 -4.47 6.19
CA THR A 164 -2.03 -5.45 6.22
C THR A 164 -3.25 -4.78 6.84
N GLY A 165 -4.44 -5.08 6.33
CA GLY A 165 -5.71 -4.59 6.87
C GLY A 165 -5.93 -5.08 8.30
N PHE A 166 -6.50 -4.22 9.14
CA PHE A 166 -6.80 -4.52 10.53
C PHE A 166 -8.20 -4.03 10.91
N VAL A 167 -8.81 -4.67 11.90
CA VAL A 167 -10.19 -4.41 12.30
C VAL A 167 -10.23 -3.43 13.48
N VAL A 168 -11.07 -2.40 13.37
CA VAL A 168 -11.37 -1.44 14.43
C VAL A 168 -12.88 -1.35 14.57
N GLY A 169 -13.42 -1.84 15.69
CA GLY A 169 -14.87 -2.05 15.82
C GLY A 169 -15.35 -3.03 14.75
N ASN A 170 -16.18 -2.56 13.82
CA ASN A 170 -16.68 -3.35 12.69
C ASN A 170 -16.04 -2.95 11.35
N THR A 171 -15.08 -2.03 11.35
CA THR A 171 -14.50 -1.47 10.12
C THR A 171 -13.12 -2.06 9.85
N VAL A 172 -12.90 -2.53 8.62
CA VAL A 172 -11.56 -2.89 8.13
C VAL A 172 -10.84 -1.62 7.68
N VAL A 173 -9.73 -1.32 8.33
CA VAL A 173 -8.90 -0.14 8.08
C VAL A 173 -7.53 -0.57 7.55
N VAL A 174 -6.96 0.25 6.68
CA VAL A 174 -5.62 0.09 6.12
C VAL A 174 -4.85 1.39 6.33
N ALA A 175 -3.62 1.28 6.80
CA ALA A 175 -2.69 2.40 6.83
C ALA A 175 -1.86 2.43 5.55
N ARG A 176 -1.61 3.62 5.00
CA ARG A 176 -0.79 3.77 3.81
C ARG A 176 0.22 4.88 3.98
N LEU A 177 1.42 4.58 3.51
CA LEU A 177 2.55 5.45 3.40
C LEU A 177 2.77 5.77 1.92
N ASP A 178 2.72 7.06 1.61
CA ASP A 178 3.07 7.64 0.33
C ASP A 178 4.26 8.59 0.49
N ILE A 179 4.90 8.91 -0.63
CA ILE A 179 6.05 9.80 -0.69
C ILE A 179 5.73 11.02 -1.53
N LYS A 180 5.99 12.20 -0.99
CA LYS A 180 6.15 13.42 -1.76
C LYS A 180 7.60 13.54 -2.21
N ARG A 181 7.81 13.62 -3.52
CA ARG A 181 9.13 13.71 -4.16
C ARG A 181 9.57 15.17 -4.29
N LYS A 182 10.89 15.38 -4.35
CA LYS A 182 11.49 16.67 -4.76
C LYS A 182 11.35 16.85 -6.28
N SER A 183 11.55 15.77 -7.03
CA SER A 183 11.36 15.74 -8.48
C SER A 183 9.88 15.62 -8.90
N SER A 184 9.56 16.08 -10.10
CA SER A 184 8.23 15.96 -10.72
C SER A 184 8.03 14.68 -11.52
N GLY A 185 9.06 13.83 -11.62
CA GLY A 185 9.04 12.61 -12.44
C GLY A 185 8.13 11.54 -11.85
N LEU A 186 7.10 11.13 -12.60
CA LEU A 186 6.14 10.09 -12.17
C LEU A 186 6.62 8.65 -12.42
N ILE A 187 7.64 8.46 -13.27
CA ILE A 187 8.09 7.14 -13.81
C ILE A 187 9.44 6.68 -13.22
N ALA A 188 10.09 7.51 -12.39
CA ALA A 188 11.39 7.19 -11.84
C ALA A 188 11.28 6.32 -10.57
N ASN A 189 12.20 5.36 -10.43
CA ASN A 189 12.47 4.68 -9.16
C ASN A 189 12.61 5.73 -8.04
N ILE A 190 11.95 5.50 -6.90
CA ILE A 190 12.10 6.40 -5.76
C ILE A 190 13.41 6.06 -5.08
N ILE A 191 14.35 6.98 -5.22
CA ILE A 191 15.60 6.96 -4.47
C ILE A 191 15.39 7.74 -3.16
N PRO A 192 15.97 7.30 -2.03
CA PRO A 192 15.84 7.99 -0.75
C PRO A 192 16.15 9.50 -0.83
N ASP A 193 17.13 9.89 -1.62
CA ASP A 193 17.54 11.30 -1.78
C ASP A 193 16.49 12.20 -2.43
N ASP A 194 15.57 11.62 -3.21
CA ASP A 194 14.49 12.35 -3.89
C ASP A 194 13.23 12.49 -3.00
N ILE A 195 13.24 11.93 -1.79
CA ILE A 195 12.12 12.04 -0.85
C ILE A 195 12.15 13.43 -0.20
N GLN A 196 11.05 14.17 -0.31
CA GLN A 196 10.84 15.43 0.40
C GLN A 196 10.15 15.19 1.75
N SER A 197 9.05 14.44 1.72
CA SER A 197 8.25 14.14 2.90
C SER A 197 7.51 12.82 2.76
N PHE A 198 7.24 12.20 3.90
CA PHE A 198 6.37 11.05 4.01
C PHE A 198 4.94 11.51 4.30
N VAL A 199 3.97 10.79 3.74
CA VAL A 199 2.55 11.07 3.88
C VAL A 199 1.89 9.79 4.39
N ILE A 200 1.31 9.84 5.58
CA ILE A 200 0.62 8.70 6.19
C ILE A 200 -0.86 9.03 6.32
N PHE A 201 -1.71 8.17 5.78
CA PHE A 201 -3.15 8.31 5.88
C PHE A 201 -3.82 6.94 6.00
N LEU A 202 -5.08 6.94 6.41
CA LEU A 202 -5.88 5.75 6.58
C LEU A 202 -7.01 5.73 5.57
N PHE A 203 -7.38 4.54 5.13
CA PHE A 203 -8.60 4.31 4.35
C PHE A 203 -9.27 3.01 4.78
N SER A 204 -10.56 2.89 4.47
CA SER A 204 -11.40 1.76 4.80
C SER A 204 -12.12 1.26 3.56
N GLN A 205 -12.48 -0.02 3.55
CA GLN A 205 -13.34 -0.57 2.50
C GLN A 205 -14.80 -0.39 2.92
N GLY A 206 -15.56 0.44 2.19
CA GLY A 206 -17.01 0.55 2.32
C GLY A 206 -17.52 1.49 3.43
N ASP A 207 -16.81 1.61 4.55
CA ASP A 207 -17.22 2.46 5.68
C ASP A 207 -16.35 3.71 5.83
N SER A 208 -16.73 4.64 6.71
CA SER A 208 -15.87 5.73 7.14
C SER A 208 -14.79 5.22 8.13
N VAL A 209 -13.59 5.79 8.05
CA VAL A 209 -12.53 5.48 9.03
C VAL A 209 -12.96 6.05 10.39
N PRO A 210 -12.96 5.25 11.48
CA PRO A 210 -13.29 5.76 12.80
C PRO A 210 -12.41 6.95 13.21
N PRO A 211 -12.89 7.86 14.07
CA PRO A 211 -12.09 8.98 14.57
C PRO A 211 -10.77 8.49 15.18
N HIS A 212 -9.68 9.12 14.76
CA HIS A 212 -8.34 8.63 15.06
C HIS A 212 -7.34 9.77 15.18
N SER A 213 -6.19 9.46 15.78
CA SER A 213 -4.95 10.23 15.67
C SER A 213 -3.85 9.35 15.07
N ILE A 214 -2.91 9.96 14.37
CA ILE A 214 -1.75 9.28 13.77
C ILE A 214 -0.49 9.84 14.42
N GLU A 215 0.37 8.96 14.93
CA GLU A 215 1.63 9.32 15.57
C GLU A 215 2.77 8.55 14.94
N LEU A 216 3.91 9.21 14.77
CA LEU A 216 5.19 8.52 14.58
C LEU A 216 5.89 8.44 15.93
N ILE A 217 6.39 7.24 16.25
CA ILE A 217 7.02 6.93 17.53
C ILE A 217 8.41 6.31 17.31
N ASP A 218 9.35 6.63 18.19
CA ASP A 218 10.69 6.04 18.19
C ASP A 218 10.73 4.67 18.90
N SER A 219 11.92 4.08 19.02
CA SER A 219 12.17 2.82 19.74
C SER A 219 11.80 2.82 21.21
N SER A 220 11.77 3.98 21.87
CA SER A 220 11.32 4.12 23.25
C SER A 220 9.81 4.30 23.37
N GLY A 221 9.10 4.44 22.23
CA GLY A 221 7.68 4.76 22.17
C GLY A 221 7.37 6.25 22.34
N LYS A 222 8.38 7.12 22.30
CA LYS A 222 8.22 8.58 22.36
C LYS A 222 7.74 9.10 21.01
N VAL A 223 6.73 9.97 21.06
CA VAL A 223 6.14 10.60 19.86
C VAL A 223 7.06 11.72 19.37
N TYR A 224 7.42 11.69 18.09
CA TYR A 224 8.21 12.74 17.44
C TYR A 224 7.45 13.47 16.31
N ALA A 225 6.33 12.92 15.84
CA ALA A 225 5.39 13.61 14.97
C ALA A 225 3.96 13.12 15.22
N GLN A 226 2.95 14.00 15.10
CA GLN A 226 1.56 13.66 15.39
C GLN A 226 0.60 14.48 14.54
N GLU A 227 -0.44 13.82 14.03
CA GLU A 227 -1.69 14.45 13.59
C GLU A 227 -2.78 14.08 14.62
N ARG A 228 -3.36 15.10 15.26
CA ARG A 228 -4.33 14.92 16.34
C ARG A 228 -5.73 14.68 15.79
N MET A 229 -6.53 13.91 16.54
CA MET A 229 -7.95 13.69 16.22
C MET A 229 -8.70 15.02 16.06
N LYS A 230 -9.45 15.13 14.96
CA LYS A 230 -10.30 16.27 14.61
C LYS A 230 -11.74 15.91 14.97
N PRO A 231 -12.48 16.80 15.65
CA PRO A 231 -13.87 16.55 16.04
C PRO A 231 -14.82 16.23 14.88
N SER A 232 -14.48 16.70 13.67
CA SER A 232 -15.30 16.53 12.46
C SER A 232 -15.30 15.11 11.89
N GLY A 233 -14.45 14.19 12.38
CA GLY A 233 -14.33 12.83 11.83
C GLY A 233 -13.78 12.77 10.40
N THR A 234 -13.28 13.88 9.86
CA THR A 234 -12.66 13.93 8.52
C THR A 234 -11.38 13.10 8.49
N PRO A 235 -11.11 12.34 7.41
CA PRO A 235 -9.88 11.57 7.25
C PRO A 235 -8.65 12.43 7.53
N GLN A 236 -7.71 11.87 8.29
CA GLN A 236 -6.50 12.58 8.69
C GLN A 236 -5.31 12.12 7.87
N THR A 237 -4.38 13.03 7.68
CA THR A 237 -3.12 12.76 6.98
C THR A 237 -2.00 13.40 7.77
N LEU A 238 -1.04 12.57 8.16
CA LEU A 238 0.20 13.01 8.79
C LEU A 238 1.26 13.20 7.69
N ILE A 239 1.74 14.43 7.53
CA ILE A 239 2.83 14.77 6.59
C ILE A 239 4.07 15.12 7.39
N VAL A 240 5.17 14.40 7.18
CA VAL A 240 6.41 14.56 7.96
C VAL A 240 7.60 14.71 7.02
N LYS A 241 8.44 15.71 7.26
CA LYS A 241 9.67 15.92 6.47
C LYS A 241 10.60 14.71 6.60
N LYS A 242 11.31 14.37 5.52
CA LYS A 242 12.27 13.24 5.51
C LYS A 242 13.28 13.35 6.65
N SER A 243 13.85 14.53 6.90
CA SER A 243 14.87 14.75 7.94
C SER A 243 14.39 14.36 9.34
N VAL A 244 13.14 14.69 9.69
CA VAL A 244 12.55 14.33 11.00
C VAL A 244 12.39 12.83 11.12
N VAL A 245 12.01 12.15 10.03
CA VAL A 245 11.92 10.68 10.01
C VAL A 245 13.29 10.05 10.14
N ASP A 246 14.27 10.50 9.35
CA ASP A 246 15.64 9.97 9.37
C ASP A 246 16.28 10.02 10.76
N GLU A 247 16.08 11.12 11.49
CA GLU A 247 16.62 11.32 12.85
C GLU A 247 16.01 10.38 13.90
N ASN A 248 14.84 9.78 13.62
CA ASN A 248 14.07 9.00 14.59
C ASN A 248 13.77 7.56 14.12
N LEU A 249 14.34 7.12 13.00
CA LEU A 249 14.31 5.71 12.62
C LEU A 249 15.05 4.88 13.67
N ASP A 250 14.57 3.66 13.89
CA ASP A 250 15.29 2.69 14.69
C ASP A 250 16.66 2.36 14.08
N LEU A 251 17.55 1.76 14.88
CA LEU A 251 18.90 1.38 14.45
C LEU A 251 18.90 0.42 13.23
N ASP A 252 17.85 -0.38 13.08
CA ASP A 252 17.63 -1.29 11.95
C ASP A 252 16.88 -0.63 10.78
N GLY A 253 16.63 0.69 10.85
CA GLY A 253 15.89 1.45 9.86
C GLY A 253 14.38 1.23 9.91
N ALA A 254 13.83 0.71 11.00
CA ALA A 254 12.38 0.54 11.13
C ALA A 254 11.66 1.88 11.39
N LEU A 255 10.54 2.08 10.70
CA LEU A 255 9.57 3.14 10.99
C LEU A 255 8.40 2.57 11.80
N ARG A 256 8.03 3.23 12.90
CA ARG A 256 6.84 2.87 13.69
C ARG A 256 5.81 3.97 13.68
N THR A 257 4.58 3.60 13.32
CA THR A 257 3.40 4.45 13.41
C THR A 257 2.48 3.90 14.48
N ARG A 258 2.00 4.76 15.39
CA ARG A 258 0.92 4.43 16.33
C ARG A 258 -0.34 5.18 15.90
N ILE A 259 -1.41 4.42 15.71
CA ILE A 259 -2.72 4.94 15.33
C ILE A 259 -3.66 4.64 16.49
N THR A 260 -4.28 5.67 17.03
CA THR A 260 -5.20 5.54 18.15
C THR A 260 -6.60 5.86 17.65
N PHE A 261 -7.49 4.88 17.71
CA PHE A 261 -8.90 5.00 17.33
C PHE A 261 -9.78 5.15 18.55
N TYR A 262 -10.81 5.98 18.42
CA TYR A 262 -11.80 6.25 19.45
C TYR A 262 -13.12 5.63 19.01
N LEU A 263 -13.55 4.59 19.72
CA LEU A 263 -14.82 3.90 19.48
C LEU A 263 -15.94 4.69 20.16
N ILE A 264 -16.38 5.76 19.48
CA ILE A 264 -17.45 6.64 19.94
C ILE A 264 -18.79 5.89 19.85
N ASN A 265 -19.68 6.09 20.83
CA ASN A 265 -21.03 5.56 20.74
C ASN A 265 -21.77 6.23 19.55
N PRO A 266 -22.51 5.52 18.69
CA PRO A 266 -23.29 6.14 17.62
C PRO A 266 -24.18 7.30 18.08
N LEU A 267 -24.68 7.28 19.32
CA LEU A 267 -25.45 8.38 19.91
C LEU A 267 -24.60 9.61 20.29
N GLU A 268 -23.32 9.43 20.62
CA GLU A 268 -22.39 10.52 20.93
C GLU A 268 -21.95 11.27 19.68
N VAL A 269 -22.00 10.65 18.49
CA VAL A 269 -21.71 11.29 17.19
C VAL A 269 -22.68 12.44 16.90
N PHE A 270 -23.93 12.38 17.38
CA PHE A 270 -24.90 13.47 17.27
C PHE A 270 -24.51 14.71 18.10
N ASN A 271 -23.79 14.53 19.21
CA ASN A 271 -23.31 15.64 20.04
C ASN A 271 -22.08 16.37 19.45
N PHE A 272 -21.46 15.83 18.39
CA PHE A 272 -20.39 16.53 17.66
C PHE A 272 -20.94 17.55 16.65
N HIS A 273 -22.25 17.54 16.38
CA HIS A 273 -22.90 18.50 15.48
C HIS A 273 -23.45 19.72 16.21
N THR A 274 -23.38 19.74 17.54
CA THR A 274 -23.64 20.92 18.36
C THR A 274 -22.30 21.60 18.70
N PRO A 275 -22.12 22.90 18.41
CA PRO A 275 -20.95 23.63 18.87
C PRO A 275 -21.09 23.81 20.39
N VAL A 276 -20.61 22.84 21.17
CA VAL A 276 -20.46 23.03 22.61
C VAL A 276 -19.19 23.86 22.79
N ASN A 277 -19.40 25.11 23.22
CA ASN A 277 -18.39 26.08 23.62
C ASN A 277 -17.25 25.41 24.43
N MET A 278 -16.13 25.10 23.77
CA MET A 278 -14.84 25.03 24.46
C MET A 278 -14.38 26.47 24.73
N PRO A 279 -13.76 26.78 25.89
CA PRO A 279 -13.29 28.12 26.19
C PRO A 279 -12.22 28.52 25.16
N MET A 280 -12.60 29.39 24.23
CA MET A 280 -11.68 30.03 23.30
C MET A 280 -10.86 31.06 24.07
N ALA A 281 -9.59 30.76 24.35
CA ALA A 281 -8.60 31.80 24.58
C ALA A 281 -8.32 32.47 23.23
N GLY A 282 -8.52 33.79 23.19
CA GLY A 282 -8.82 34.53 21.97
C GLY A 282 -7.66 34.70 20.98
N GLY A 283 -8.05 34.97 19.74
CA GLY A 283 -7.17 35.36 18.64
C GLY A 283 -7.96 35.43 17.33
N ASN A 284 -8.38 36.63 16.95
CA ASN A 284 -9.21 36.91 15.77
C ASN A 284 -8.55 36.46 14.45
N PRO A 285 -9.34 36.06 13.44
CA PRO A 285 -8.86 35.50 12.18
C PRO A 285 -8.46 36.59 11.16
N LYS A 286 -7.41 36.31 10.38
CA LYS A 286 -7.20 36.94 9.07
C LYS A 286 -7.42 35.91 7.98
N THR A 287 -8.23 36.33 7.01
CA THR A 287 -8.55 35.74 5.72
C THR A 287 -7.32 35.28 4.94
N ASP A 288 -7.40 34.15 4.24
CA ASP A 288 -7.17 34.21 2.79
C ASP A 288 -7.79 33.05 2.00
N THR A 289 -8.31 33.43 0.85
CA THR A 289 -8.88 32.59 -0.21
C THR A 289 -7.80 31.86 -1.01
N ALA A 290 -8.02 30.59 -1.39
CA ALA A 290 -7.83 30.10 -2.78
C ALA A 290 -7.92 28.57 -2.95
N ARG A 291 -8.76 28.20 -3.93
CA ARG A 291 -8.61 27.17 -4.97
C ARG A 291 -8.60 25.66 -4.62
N LYS A 292 -9.73 25.06 -5.00
CA LYS A 292 -9.89 23.71 -5.56
C LYS A 292 -8.69 23.26 -6.41
N THR A 293 -8.12 22.10 -6.10
CA THR A 293 -7.61 21.10 -7.06
C THR A 293 -7.52 19.73 -6.39
N GLY A 294 -7.82 18.66 -7.14
CA GLY A 294 -7.29 17.32 -6.84
C GLY A 294 -8.28 16.26 -6.34
N PHE A 295 -9.18 15.81 -7.21
CA PHE A 295 -9.84 14.50 -7.08
C PHE A 295 -8.78 13.39 -7.14
N PHE A 296 -8.60 12.62 -6.07
CA PHE A 296 -8.01 11.27 -6.11
C PHE A 296 -9.11 10.27 -5.75
N GLY A 297 -9.87 9.84 -6.76
CA GLY A 297 -10.75 8.69 -6.64
C GLY A 297 -9.93 7.41 -6.83
N SER A 298 -9.59 6.72 -5.74
CA SER A 298 -9.13 5.33 -5.81
C SER A 298 -10.35 4.41 -5.73
N LYS A 299 -11.04 4.21 -6.85
CA LYS A 299 -11.96 3.07 -6.97
C LYS A 299 -11.10 1.82 -7.19
N GLY A 300 -10.63 1.23 -6.09
CA GLY A 300 -10.17 -0.16 -6.09
C GLY A 300 -11.38 -1.07 -6.27
N SER A 301 -11.63 -1.52 -7.50
CA SER A 301 -12.65 -2.52 -7.79
C SER A 301 -12.09 -3.91 -7.51
N TYR A 302 -12.57 -4.53 -6.42
CA TYR A 302 -12.36 -5.94 -6.13
C TYR A 302 -13.35 -6.76 -6.94
N THR A 303 -12.86 -7.73 -7.70
CA THR A 303 -13.71 -8.79 -8.24
C THR A 303 -13.22 -10.11 -7.69
N ARG A 304 -14.07 -10.74 -6.88
CA ARG A 304 -13.98 -12.15 -6.53
C ARG A 304 -14.36 -12.93 -7.77
N MET A 305 -13.38 -13.47 -8.49
CA MET A 305 -13.68 -14.53 -9.46
C MET A 305 -13.83 -15.83 -8.67
N GLU A 306 -15.08 -16.24 -8.47
CA GLU A 306 -15.38 -17.61 -8.10
C GLU A 306 -15.05 -18.49 -9.31
N ASP A 307 -14.12 -19.43 -9.14
CA ASP A 307 -13.80 -20.38 -10.21
C ASP A 307 -15.01 -21.33 -10.38
N HIS A 308 -15.61 -21.30 -11.56
CA HIS A 308 -16.18 -22.49 -12.20
C HIS A 308 -15.04 -23.36 -12.76
#